data_AF-A0A7S1GY80-F1
#
_entry.id   AF-A0A7S1GY80-F1
#
_cell.length_a   1.000
_cell.length_b   1.000
_cell.length_c   1.000
_cell.angle_alpha   90.00
_cell.angle_beta   90.00
_cell.angle_gamma   90.00
#
_symmetry.space_group_name_H-M   'P 1'
#
loop_
_entity.id
_entity.type
_entity.pdbx_description
1 polymer ?
#
loop_
_entity_poly.entity_id
_entity_poly.type
_entity_poly.pdbx_seq_one_letter_code
_entity_poly.pdbx_strand_id
1 'polypeptide(L)'
;QKDGLAAKAEAEAAAAAAVVMGSPFVCFRLRSREVEGPDELFHVTLYTGSDLPDYVVPKATFEGSKGLVAGQSVKMYFSHEKKTGTWYQGKVLSNKYQEGGDPWECVEVQWVGDTTLSHVCPWELIKE
;
A
#
# COMPACT_ATOMS: atom_id res chain seq x y z
N GLN A 1 -1.98 -35.79 12.09
CA GLN A 1 -1.52 -34.44 11.69
C GLN A 1 -2.55 -33.83 10.73
N LYS A 2 -3.72 -33.40 11.25
CA LYS A 2 -4.76 -32.71 10.46
C LYS A 2 -5.29 -31.44 11.14
N ASP A 3 -4.78 -31.11 12.33
CA ASP A 3 -5.30 -30.02 13.16
C ASP A 3 -4.62 -28.66 12.93
N GLY A 4 -3.66 -28.59 11.98
CA GLY A 4 -2.88 -27.38 11.70
C GLY A 4 -3.42 -26.48 10.58
N LEU A 5 -4.47 -26.91 9.85
CA LEU A 5 -5.06 -26.10 8.76
C LEU A 5 -6.25 -25.25 9.21
N ALA A 6 -6.97 -25.65 10.27
CA ALA A 6 -8.13 -24.90 10.77
C ALA A 6 -7.70 -23.60 11.49
N ALA A 7 -6.59 -23.63 12.23
CA ALA A 7 -6.07 -22.48 12.96
C ALA A 7 -5.53 -21.35 12.06
N LYS A 8 -5.29 -21.62 10.77
CA LYS A 8 -4.80 -20.62 9.82
C LYS A 8 -5.93 -19.84 9.13
N ALA A 9 -7.15 -20.39 9.10
CA ALA A 9 -8.33 -19.72 8.54
C ALA A 9 -9.01 -18.77 9.54
N GLU A 10 -8.89 -19.03 10.85
CA GLU A 10 -9.51 -18.18 11.88
C GLU A 10 -8.74 -16.88 12.16
N ALA A 11 -7.43 -16.84 11.87
CA ALA A 11 -6.62 -15.62 12.05
C ALA A 11 -6.84 -14.57 10.95
N GLU A 12 -7.14 -14.98 9.72
CA GLU A 12 -7.50 -14.06 8.63
C GLU A 12 -8.95 -13.56 8.75
N ALA A 13 -9.84 -14.32 9.39
CA ALA A 13 -11.22 -13.89 9.67
C ALA A 13 -11.30 -12.80 10.76
N ALA A 14 -10.36 -12.76 11.73
CA ALA A 14 -10.35 -11.76 12.78
C ALA A 14 -9.98 -10.35 12.27
N ALA A 15 -9.14 -10.25 11.23
CA ALA A 15 -8.85 -8.99 10.55
C ALA A 15 -10.05 -8.49 9.71
N ALA A 16 -10.94 -9.40 9.29
CA ALA A 16 -12.17 -9.05 8.59
C ALA A 16 -13.32 -8.63 9.53
N ALA A 17 -13.25 -8.97 10.83
CA ALA A 17 -14.33 -8.73 11.79
C ALA A 17 -14.29 -7.35 12.51
N ALA A 18 -13.19 -6.60 12.43
CA ALA A 18 -13.08 -5.26 13.03
C ALA A 18 -13.83 -4.16 12.25
N VAL A 19 -14.54 -4.52 11.18
CA VAL A 19 -15.41 -3.62 10.39
C VAL A 19 -16.75 -3.35 11.11
N VAL A 20 -17.00 -3.98 12.25
CA VAL A 20 -18.27 -3.87 12.99
C VAL A 20 -18.21 -2.75 14.04
N MET A 21 -18.88 -1.65 13.69
CA MET A 21 -19.32 -0.51 14.52
C MET A 21 -18.37 0.68 14.72
N GLY A 22 -18.48 1.65 13.80
CA GLY A 22 -18.64 3.06 14.16
C GLY A 22 -17.40 3.83 14.61
N SER A 23 -16.20 3.32 14.40
CA SER A 23 -14.96 4.03 14.73
C SER A 23 -14.02 4.07 13.53
N PRO A 24 -13.56 5.25 13.09
CA PRO A 24 -12.75 5.44 11.89
C PRO A 24 -11.28 5.02 12.07
N PHE A 25 -10.99 4.11 12.99
CA PHE A 25 -9.63 3.83 13.43
C PHE A 25 -9.17 2.49 12.89
N VAL A 26 -7.97 2.46 12.30
CA VAL A 26 -7.29 1.21 12.00
C VAL A 26 -6.06 1.12 12.89
N CYS A 27 -6.01 0.08 13.72
CA CYS A 27 -4.90 -0.20 14.62
C CYS A 27 -4.07 -1.35 14.02
N PHE A 28 -2.74 -1.19 13.96
CA PHE A 28 -1.84 -2.23 13.48
C PHE A 28 -0.71 -2.48 14.47
N ARG A 29 -0.28 -3.74 14.54
CA ARG A 29 0.87 -4.16 15.34
C ARG A 29 2.12 -4.11 14.46
N LEU A 30 3.07 -3.24 14.83
CA LEU A 30 4.41 -3.25 14.24
C LEU A 30 5.31 -4.18 15.05
N ARG A 31 6.11 -5.00 14.37
CA ARG A 31 7.17 -5.79 15.00
C ARG A 31 8.50 -5.34 14.40
N SER A 32 9.36 -4.72 15.23
CA SER A 32 10.74 -4.45 14.82
C SER A 32 11.49 -5.78 14.72
N ARG A 33 12.23 -5.97 13.62
CA ARG A 33 13.05 -7.17 13.40
C ARG A 33 14.35 -7.16 14.22
N GLU A 34 14.79 -5.98 14.65
CA GLU A 34 16.16 -5.75 15.13
C GLU A 34 16.29 -5.65 16.66
N VAL A 35 15.17 -5.65 17.38
CA VAL A 35 15.19 -5.58 18.85
C VAL A 35 14.52 -6.83 19.41
N GLU A 36 15.31 -7.73 20.01
CA GLU A 36 14.77 -8.73 20.93
C GLU A 36 14.26 -7.98 22.17
N GLY A 37 13.00 -7.59 22.13
CA GLY A 37 12.28 -6.93 23.21
C GLY A 37 10.82 -7.36 23.20
N PRO A 38 10.04 -7.07 24.24
CA PRO A 38 8.60 -7.30 24.23
C PRO A 38 8.01 -6.61 22.98
N ASP A 39 7.09 -7.28 22.31
CA ASP A 39 6.37 -6.71 21.16
C ASP A 39 5.67 -5.40 21.62
N GLU A 40 6.29 -4.25 21.37
CA GLU A 40 5.73 -2.96 21.74
C GLU A 40 4.60 -2.60 20.76
N LEU A 41 3.41 -2.38 21.32
CA LEU A 41 2.23 -1.97 20.56
C LEU A 41 2.25 -0.46 20.40
N PHE A 42 2.46 0.02 19.17
CA PHE A 42 2.26 1.42 18.82
C PHE A 42 0.84 1.62 18.29
N HIS A 43 0.22 2.71 18.71
CA HIS A 43 -1.11 3.08 18.26
C HIS A 43 -0.98 4.17 17.20
N VAL A 44 -1.53 3.91 16.01
CA VAL A 44 -1.66 4.91 14.95
C VAL A 44 -3.14 5.22 14.81
N THR A 45 -3.50 6.50 14.87
CA THR A 45 -4.86 6.98 14.68
C THR A 45 -5.01 7.47 13.26
N LEU A 46 -5.88 6.81 12.49
CA LEU A 46 -6.32 7.28 11.18
C LEU A 46 -7.66 8.00 11.32
N TYR A 47 -7.83 9.12 10.62
CA TYR A 47 -9.12 9.80 10.54
C TYR A 47 -9.72 9.50 9.18
N THR A 48 -10.76 8.66 9.11
CA THR A 48 -11.47 8.33 7.86
C THR A 48 -12.34 9.51 7.40
N GLY A 49 -11.67 10.56 6.95
CA GLY A 49 -12.19 11.63 6.10
C GLY A 49 -11.34 11.78 4.83
N SER A 50 -10.10 11.28 4.87
CA SER A 50 -9.31 10.87 3.71
C SER A 50 -9.50 9.36 3.54
N ASP A 51 -9.56 8.90 2.30
CA ASP A 51 -9.40 7.48 1.97
C ASP A 51 -8.13 6.94 2.66
N LEU A 52 -8.09 5.62 2.93
CA LEU A 52 -6.96 4.95 3.62
C LEU A 52 -5.64 5.56 3.11
N PRO A 53 -4.87 6.19 3.99
CA PRO A 53 -3.73 6.95 3.52
C PRO A 53 -2.64 6.05 2.96
N ASP A 54 -1.97 6.52 1.91
CA ASP A 54 -0.91 5.81 1.16
C ASP A 54 0.30 5.35 2.00
N TYR A 55 0.32 5.66 3.29
CA TYR A 55 1.39 5.33 4.23
C TYR A 55 1.23 4.02 5.01
N VAL A 56 0.12 3.28 4.90
CA VAL A 56 0.03 1.90 5.40
C VAL A 56 -0.30 0.92 4.27
N VAL A 57 0.67 0.10 3.91
CA VAL A 57 0.60 -0.79 2.75
C VAL A 57 0.69 -2.24 3.19
N PRO A 58 -0.22 -3.15 2.78
CA PRO A 58 -0.07 -4.57 3.02
C PRO A 58 1.26 -5.09 2.45
N LYS A 59 1.98 -5.92 3.21
CA LYS A 59 3.28 -6.45 2.78
C LYS A 59 3.24 -7.09 1.40
N ALA A 60 2.21 -7.88 1.08
CA ALA A 60 2.07 -8.51 -0.22
C ALA A 60 1.93 -7.48 -1.36
N THR A 61 1.20 -6.39 -1.14
CA THR A 61 1.06 -5.27 -2.08
C THR A 61 2.41 -4.60 -2.32
N PHE A 62 3.15 -4.30 -1.24
CA PHE A 62 4.48 -3.70 -1.35
C PHE A 62 5.48 -4.60 -2.07
N GLU A 63 5.52 -5.90 -1.75
CA GLU A 63 6.41 -6.84 -2.43
C GLU A 63 6.06 -7.00 -3.92
N GLY A 64 4.76 -7.01 -4.26
CA GLY A 64 4.28 -7.13 -5.64
C GLY A 64 4.56 -5.88 -6.51
N SER A 65 4.68 -4.72 -5.90
CA SER A 65 4.94 -3.46 -6.60
C SER A 65 6.42 -3.22 -6.91
N LYS A 66 7.34 -4.01 -6.33
CA LYS A 66 8.77 -3.96 -6.66
C LYS A 66 9.02 -4.31 -8.13
N GLY A 67 10.19 -3.90 -8.63
CA GLY A 67 10.64 -4.26 -9.99
C GLY A 67 9.95 -3.48 -11.12
N LEU A 68 9.47 -2.27 -10.85
CA LEU A 68 9.07 -1.33 -11.90
C LEU A 68 10.32 -0.83 -12.64
N VAL A 69 10.27 -0.84 -13.97
CA VAL A 69 11.41 -0.46 -14.83
C VAL A 69 11.04 0.68 -15.77
N ALA A 70 12.02 1.49 -16.14
CA ALA A 70 11.84 2.56 -17.13
C ALA A 70 11.29 1.98 -18.45
N GLY A 71 10.30 2.65 -19.00
CA GLY A 71 9.61 2.21 -20.21
C GLY A 71 8.32 1.42 -19.96
N GLN A 72 8.10 0.91 -18.74
CA GLN A 72 6.95 0.08 -18.41
C GLN A 72 5.64 0.88 -18.41
N SER A 73 4.61 0.31 -19.04
CA SER A 73 3.24 0.83 -18.98
C SER A 73 2.61 0.51 -17.62
N VAL A 74 1.95 1.50 -17.05
CA VAL A 74 1.28 1.41 -15.75
C VAL A 74 -0.05 2.15 -15.77
N LYS A 75 -0.88 1.88 -14.78
CA LYS A 75 -2.04 2.72 -14.47
C LYS A 75 -2.19 2.96 -12.98
N MET A 76 -2.82 4.08 -12.64
CA MET A 76 -3.15 4.49 -11.29
C MET A 76 -4.58 5.02 -11.24
N TYR A 77 -5.28 4.79 -10.13
CA TYR A 77 -6.62 5.30 -9.92
C TYR A 77 -6.54 6.57 -9.07
N PHE A 78 -7.01 7.69 -9.60
CA PHE A 78 -7.11 8.95 -8.86
C PHE A 78 -8.56 9.20 -8.48
N SER A 79 -8.87 9.24 -7.19
CA SER A 79 -10.19 9.63 -6.69
C SER A 79 -10.24 11.12 -6.41
N HIS A 80 -11.22 11.82 -7.00
CA HIS A 80 -11.58 13.17 -6.60
C HIS A 80 -12.77 13.10 -5.64
N GLU A 81 -12.65 13.79 -4.50
CA GLU A 81 -13.69 14.02 -3.49
C GLU A 81 -14.82 12.98 -3.44
N LYS A 82 -14.65 11.97 -2.59
CA LYS A 82 -15.72 11.11 -2.05
C LYS A 82 -16.52 10.32 -3.10
N LYS A 83 -15.82 9.40 -3.79
CA LYS A 83 -16.30 8.13 -4.39
C LYS A 83 -16.28 8.03 -5.93
N THR A 84 -15.85 9.06 -6.64
CA THR A 84 -15.62 8.96 -8.09
C THR A 84 -14.16 9.20 -8.42
N GLY A 85 -13.60 8.35 -9.26
CA GLY A 85 -12.23 8.47 -9.70
C GLY A 85 -12.05 7.94 -11.11
N THR A 86 -10.90 8.24 -11.68
CA THR A 86 -10.57 7.90 -13.05
C THR A 86 -9.26 7.13 -13.07
N TRP A 87 -9.19 6.14 -13.94
CA TRP A 87 -7.95 5.45 -14.24
C TRP A 87 -7.12 6.30 -15.18
N TYR A 88 -5.88 6.59 -14.78
CA TYR A 88 -4.89 7.25 -15.60
C TYR A 88 -3.86 6.22 -16.04
N GLN A 89 -3.59 6.20 -17.35
CA GLN A 89 -2.51 5.40 -17.93
C GLN A 89 -1.24 6.24 -17.97
N GLY A 90 -0.11 5.61 -17.71
CA GLY A 90 1.18 6.28 -17.69
C GLY A 90 2.32 5.35 -18.05
N LYS A 91 3.51 5.95 -18.13
CA LYS A 91 4.76 5.26 -18.42
C LYS A 91 5.78 5.60 -17.36
N VAL A 92 6.43 4.58 -16.81
CA VAL A 92 7.55 4.76 -15.88
C VAL A 92 8.72 5.36 -16.64
N LEU A 93 9.23 6.49 -16.13
CA LEU A 93 10.43 7.14 -16.66
C LEU A 93 11.66 6.70 -15.88
N SER A 94 11.56 6.70 -14.55
CA SER A 94 12.64 6.26 -13.67
C SER A 94 12.07 5.66 -12.38
N ASN A 95 12.85 4.80 -11.74
CA ASN A 95 12.56 4.23 -10.43
C ASN A 95 13.83 4.29 -9.58
N LYS A 96 13.80 5.08 -8.51
CA LYS A 96 14.95 5.30 -7.62
C LYS A 96 14.92 4.36 -6.41
N TYR A 97 13.91 3.50 -6.29
CA TYR A 97 13.84 2.55 -5.18
C TYR A 97 15.04 1.62 -5.16
N GLN A 98 15.68 1.53 -4.00
CA GLN A 98 16.74 0.56 -3.71
C GLN A 98 16.27 -0.38 -2.60
N GLU A 99 16.70 -1.63 -2.63
CA GLU A 99 16.33 -2.59 -1.58
C GLU A 99 16.82 -2.09 -0.20
N GLY A 100 15.89 -1.97 0.74
CA GLY A 100 16.16 -1.38 2.06
C GLY A 100 16.17 0.15 2.11
N GLY A 101 15.97 0.83 0.97
CA GLY A 101 15.82 2.28 0.88
C GLY A 101 14.39 2.77 1.14
N ASP A 102 14.20 4.09 1.04
CA ASP A 102 12.88 4.74 1.15
C ASP A 102 12.06 4.54 -0.14
N PRO A 103 10.90 3.88 -0.07
CA PRO A 103 10.06 3.69 -1.23
C PRO A 103 9.06 4.84 -1.49
N TRP A 104 9.04 5.88 -0.66
CA TRP A 104 8.12 7.00 -0.83
C TRP A 104 8.41 7.79 -2.11
N GLU A 105 7.40 7.98 -2.97
CA GLU A 105 7.45 8.85 -4.16
C GLU A 105 8.69 8.65 -5.06
N CYS A 106 9.22 7.42 -5.07
CA CYS A 106 10.49 7.09 -5.70
C CYS A 106 10.37 6.72 -7.19
N VAL A 107 9.15 6.61 -7.71
CA VAL A 107 8.86 6.28 -9.12
C VAL A 107 8.40 7.54 -9.84
N GLU A 108 9.06 7.86 -10.94
CA GLU A 108 8.71 8.99 -11.81
C GLU A 108 7.88 8.46 -12.98
N VAL A 109 6.70 9.05 -13.19
CA VAL A 109 5.72 8.63 -14.21
C VAL A 109 5.32 9.82 -15.06
N GLN A 110 5.14 9.58 -16.36
CA GLN A 110 4.46 10.48 -17.28
C GLN A 110 3.09 9.90 -17.65
N TRP A 111 2.02 10.66 -17.43
CA TRP A 111 0.66 10.25 -17.76
C TRP A 111 0.31 10.54 -19.22
N VAL A 112 -0.54 9.71 -19.80
CA VAL A 112 -1.01 9.90 -21.18
C VAL A 112 -1.84 11.18 -21.27
N GLY A 113 -1.46 12.08 -22.18
CA GLY A 113 -2.14 13.36 -22.37
C GLY A 113 -1.71 14.46 -21.38
N ASP A 114 -0.76 14.17 -20.48
CA ASP A 114 -0.15 15.16 -19.60
C ASP A 114 1.37 15.27 -19.88
N THR A 115 1.88 16.48 -19.83
CA THR A 115 3.33 16.75 -19.95
C THR A 115 4.01 16.88 -18.60
N THR A 116 3.22 16.98 -17.53
CA THR A 116 3.68 17.07 -16.15
C THR A 116 4.20 15.71 -15.68
N LEU A 117 5.34 15.73 -15.00
CA LEU A 117 5.90 14.54 -14.36
C LEU A 117 5.31 14.40 -12.96
N SER A 118 4.95 13.18 -12.59
CA SER A 118 4.48 12.85 -11.25
C SER A 118 5.47 11.91 -10.57
N HIS A 119 5.69 12.15 -9.28
CA HIS A 119 6.38 11.22 -8.40
C HIS A 119 5.33 10.47 -7.59
N VAL A 120 5.42 9.14 -7.58
CA VAL A 120 4.45 8.24 -6.94
C VAL A 120 5.16 7.09 -6.25
N CYS A 121 4.47 6.47 -5.31
CA CYS A 121 4.94 5.28 -4.62
C CYS A 121 4.72 4.03 -5.50
N PRO A 122 5.59 3.01 -5.42
CA PRO A 122 5.45 1.80 -6.24
C PRO A 122 4.10 1.10 -6.09
N TRP A 123 3.55 1.05 -4.87
CA TRP A 123 2.30 0.34 -4.55
C TRP A 123 1.03 0.98 -5.10
N GLU A 124 1.11 2.21 -5.59
CA GLU A 124 -0.01 2.92 -6.21
C GLU A 124 -0.21 2.50 -7.68
N LEU A 125 0.79 1.84 -8.27
CA LEU A 125 0.84 1.50 -9.69
C LEU A 125 0.42 0.06 -9.95
N ILE A 126 -0.44 -0.12 -10.96
CA ILE A 126 -0.75 -1.42 -11.54
C ILE A 126 0.02 -1.57 -12.85
N LYS A 127 0.81 -2.65 -12.95
CA LYS A 127 1.55 -3.05 -14.15
C LYS A 127 0.57 -3.54 -15.22
N GLU A 128 0.77 -3.13 -16.47
CA GLU A 128 0.01 -3.63 -17.64
C GLU A 128 0.84 -4.55 -18.53
#